data_AF-A0A2C9A8P5-F1
#
_entry.id   AF-A0A2C9A8P5-F1
#
_cell.length_a   1.000
_cell.length_b   1.000
_cell.length_c   1.000
_cell.angle_alpha   90.00
_cell.angle_beta   90.00
_cell.angle_gamma   90.00
#
_symmetry.space_group_name_H-M   'P 1'
#
loop_
_entity.id
_entity.type
_entity.pdbx_description
1 polymer ?
#
loop_
_entity_poly.entity_id
_entity_poly.type
_entity_poly.pdbx_seq_one_letter_code
_entity_poly.pdbx_strand_id
1 'polypeptide(L)'
;MIRKVLIALMMVFACASFAEDGLRIAHVDSKLIFDGYKGTKKAQEEYDRQVAKWEQQANLLQKELSAIKEKLDKQLLMLSDEKKRELEAEYNKKDIELKTFIDRVYGRKGELVTQNEKVSAPIIQLIRKAVNEIALQEGYDMVVDRATGAVLFWKKENDLTNKVLDYLNSR
;
A
#
# COMPACT_ATOMS: atom_id res chain seq x y z
N MET A 1 39.43 23.89 56.04
CA MET A 1 39.58 24.05 54.57
C MET A 1 39.13 22.80 53.80
N ILE A 2 39.55 21.59 54.21
CA ILE A 2 39.19 20.31 53.57
C ILE A 2 37.68 20.10 53.35
N ARG A 3 36.83 20.44 54.34
CA ARG A 3 35.36 20.34 54.20
C ARG A 3 34.78 21.26 53.12
N LYS A 4 35.38 22.43 52.87
CA LYS A 4 34.96 23.34 51.79
C LYS A 4 35.39 22.83 50.42
N VAL A 5 36.56 22.17 50.34
CA VAL A 5 37.06 21.52 49.13
C VAL A 5 36.21 20.30 48.76
N LEU A 6 35.81 19.48 49.73
CA LEU A 6 34.91 18.33 49.52
C LEU A 6 33.52 18.77 49.02
N ILE A 7 32.96 19.84 49.59
CA ILE A 7 31.66 20.38 49.14
C ILE A 7 31.76 20.94 47.72
N ALA A 8 32.86 21.61 47.38
CA ALA A 8 33.09 22.11 46.02
C ALA A 8 33.26 20.96 45.01
N LEU A 9 33.97 19.89 45.37
CA LEU A 9 34.14 18.70 44.52
C LEU A 9 32.80 17.98 44.27
N MET A 10 31.93 17.92 45.29
CA MET A 10 30.61 17.30 45.21
C MET A 10 29.64 18.13 44.34
N MET A 11 29.73 19.47 44.37
CA MET A 11 28.96 20.33 43.46
C MET A 11 29.41 20.21 42.01
N VAL A 12 30.72 20.08 41.75
CA VAL A 12 31.25 19.87 40.38
C VAL A 12 30.79 18.52 39.82
N PHE A 13 30.72 17.48 40.65
CA PHE A 13 30.20 16.16 40.25
C PHE A 13 28.68 16.17 40.03
N ALA A 14 27.93 17.00 40.77
CA ALA A 14 26.49 17.18 40.58
C ALA A 14 26.13 17.94 39.28
N CYS A 15 27.04 18.77 38.74
CA CYS A 15 26.86 19.44 37.46
C CYS A 15 27.23 18.58 36.24
N ALA A 16 27.89 17.43 36.41
CA ALA A 16 28.44 16.64 35.31
C ALA A 16 27.46 15.62 34.68
N SER A 17 26.26 15.43 35.23
CA SER A 17 25.42 14.26 34.90
C SER A 17 23.96 14.58 34.61
N PHE A 18 23.70 15.61 33.78
CA PHE A 18 22.43 15.77 33.08
C PHE A 18 22.70 15.96 31.57
N ALA A 19 23.40 15.01 30.96
CA ALA A 19 23.16 14.77 29.55
C ALA A 19 21.80 14.08 29.48
N GLU A 20 20.75 14.78 29.06
CA GLU A 20 19.55 14.08 28.60
C GLU A 20 20.01 13.09 27.53
N ASP A 21 19.68 11.81 27.70
CA ASP A 21 19.80 10.84 26.61
C ASP A 21 18.96 11.40 25.46
N GLY A 22 19.65 11.96 24.47
CA GLY A 22 18.99 12.64 23.36
C GLY A 22 18.05 11.68 22.66
N LEU A 23 16.94 12.23 22.14
CA LEU A 23 15.90 11.48 21.43
C LEU A 23 16.52 10.47 20.45
N ARG A 24 16.30 9.18 20.71
CA ARG A 24 16.84 8.07 19.90
C ARG A 24 15.90 7.80 18.73
N ILE A 25 16.32 8.23 17.55
CA ILE A 25 15.53 8.09 16.32
C ILE A 25 16.13 6.99 15.44
N ALA A 26 15.27 6.07 15.03
CA ALA A 26 15.53 5.09 13.98
C ALA A 26 14.72 5.39 12.72
N HIS A 27 15.02 4.68 11.64
CA HIS A 27 14.25 4.75 10.41
C HIS A 27 14.06 3.38 9.77
N VAL A 28 13.03 3.30 8.94
CA VAL A 28 12.71 2.11 8.13
C VAL A 28 12.30 2.53 6.73
N ASP A 29 12.36 1.58 5.83
CA ASP A 29 11.74 1.63 4.51
C ASP A 29 10.58 0.64 4.47
N SER A 30 9.36 1.12 4.76
CA SER A 30 8.19 0.24 4.82
C SER A 30 7.88 -0.41 3.47
N LYS A 31 8.21 0.26 2.36
CA LYS A 31 8.07 -0.27 1.02
C LYS A 31 9.01 -1.44 0.79
N LEU A 32 10.30 -1.31 1.12
CA LEU A 32 11.25 -2.42 1.00
C LEU A 32 10.89 -3.59 1.93
N ILE A 33 10.40 -3.32 3.14
CA ILE A 33 9.93 -4.38 4.05
C ILE A 33 8.73 -5.11 3.44
N PHE A 34 7.74 -4.37 2.92
CA PHE A 34 6.57 -4.95 2.28
C PHE A 34 6.96 -5.79 1.06
N ASP A 35 7.79 -5.23 0.17
CA ASP A 35 8.24 -5.91 -1.05
C ASP A 35 9.08 -7.16 -0.73
N GLY A 36 9.86 -7.15 0.36
CA GLY A 36 10.73 -8.26 0.75
C GLY A 36 10.09 -9.33 1.64
N TYR A 37 8.99 -9.03 2.33
CA TYR A 37 8.39 -9.96 3.30
C TYR A 37 7.71 -11.12 2.59
N LYS A 38 8.11 -12.37 2.88
CA LYS A 38 7.56 -13.57 2.20
C LYS A 38 6.05 -13.72 2.37
N GLY A 39 5.48 -13.21 3.45
CA GLY A 39 4.04 -13.22 3.70
C GLY A 39 3.23 -12.38 2.70
N THR A 40 3.85 -11.49 1.92
CA THR A 40 3.15 -10.68 0.92
C THR A 40 2.78 -11.46 -0.33
N LYS A 41 3.51 -12.53 -0.64
CA LYS A 41 3.28 -13.33 -1.85
C LYS A 41 1.84 -13.80 -1.99
N LYS A 42 1.25 -14.34 -0.90
CA LYS A 42 -0.14 -14.83 -0.92
C LYS A 42 -1.16 -13.70 -1.15
N ALA A 43 -0.90 -12.53 -0.57
CA ALA A 43 -1.75 -11.36 -0.74
C ALA A 43 -1.65 -10.82 -2.17
N GLN A 44 -0.44 -10.77 -2.73
CA GLN A 44 -0.21 -10.38 -4.12
C GLN A 44 -0.91 -11.34 -5.10
N GLU A 45 -0.76 -12.64 -4.90
CA GLU A 45 -1.44 -13.65 -5.72
C GLU A 45 -2.97 -13.52 -5.66
N GLU A 46 -3.55 -13.22 -4.49
CA GLU A 46 -4.99 -12.98 -4.36
C GLU A 46 -5.43 -11.69 -5.06
N TYR A 47 -4.64 -10.63 -4.96
CA TYR A 47 -4.88 -9.39 -5.68
C TYR A 47 -4.86 -9.60 -7.19
N ASP A 48 -3.79 -10.21 -7.71
CA ASP A 48 -3.58 -10.44 -9.14
C ASP A 48 -4.67 -11.34 -9.72
N ARG A 49 -5.09 -12.38 -8.99
CA ARG A 49 -6.23 -13.22 -9.40
C ARG A 49 -7.51 -12.42 -9.54
N GLN A 50 -7.79 -11.49 -8.62
CA GLN A 50 -9.00 -10.69 -8.69
C GLN A 50 -8.94 -9.67 -9.83
N VAL A 51 -7.78 -9.04 -10.04
CA VAL A 51 -7.55 -8.14 -11.18
C VAL A 51 -7.75 -8.86 -12.50
N ALA A 52 -7.15 -10.05 -12.67
CA ALA A 52 -7.30 -10.84 -13.88
C ALA A 52 -8.77 -11.22 -14.17
N LYS A 53 -9.57 -11.50 -13.12
CA LYS A 53 -11.02 -11.75 -13.28
C LYS A 53 -11.75 -10.52 -13.81
N TRP A 54 -11.46 -9.33 -13.28
CA TRP A 54 -12.08 -8.10 -13.75
C TRP A 54 -11.66 -7.76 -15.18
N GLU A 55 -10.40 -7.97 -15.54
CA GLU A 55 -9.91 -7.79 -16.91
C GLU A 55 -10.62 -8.74 -17.88
N GLN A 56 -10.80 -10.00 -17.50
CA GLN A 56 -11.57 -10.96 -18.30
C GLN A 56 -13.02 -10.51 -18.49
N GLN A 57 -13.67 -10.02 -17.43
CA GLN A 57 -15.05 -9.52 -17.50
C GLN A 57 -15.17 -8.26 -18.39
N ALA A 58 -14.26 -7.29 -18.24
CA ALA A 58 -14.21 -6.11 -19.10
C ALA A 58 -14.03 -6.49 -20.58
N ASN A 59 -13.11 -7.42 -20.85
CA ASN A 59 -12.84 -7.90 -22.22
C ASN A 59 -14.04 -8.61 -22.84
N LEU A 60 -14.82 -9.37 -22.06
CA LEU A 60 -16.05 -10.01 -22.53
C LEU A 60 -17.11 -8.96 -22.90
N LEU A 61 -17.38 -8.00 -22.01
CA LEU A 61 -18.32 -6.91 -22.26
C LEU A 61 -17.93 -6.08 -23.49
N GLN A 62 -16.64 -5.77 -23.64
CA GLN A 62 -16.12 -5.05 -24.81
C GLN A 62 -16.31 -5.85 -26.11
N LYS A 63 -16.10 -7.18 -26.09
CA LYS A 63 -16.31 -8.05 -27.25
C LYS A 63 -17.79 -8.11 -27.64
N GLU A 64 -18.69 -8.26 -26.68
CA GLU A 64 -20.14 -8.25 -26.92
C GLU A 64 -20.60 -6.94 -27.55
N LEU A 65 -20.17 -5.80 -26.99
CA LEU A 65 -20.48 -4.48 -27.51
C LEU A 65 -19.96 -4.28 -28.94
N SER A 66 -18.73 -4.74 -29.21
CA SER A 66 -18.10 -4.64 -30.53
C SER A 66 -18.83 -5.50 -31.57
N ALA A 67 -19.32 -6.68 -31.19
CA ALA A 67 -20.09 -7.54 -32.08
C ALA A 67 -21.44 -6.93 -32.46
N ILE A 68 -22.12 -6.24 -31.53
CA ILE A 68 -23.37 -5.51 -31.84
C ILE A 68 -23.08 -4.34 -32.79
N LYS A 69 -22.00 -3.59 -32.52
CA LYS A 69 -21.55 -2.49 -33.39
C LYS A 69 -21.27 -2.96 -34.81
N GLU A 70 -20.56 -4.07 -34.96
CA GLU A 70 -20.25 -4.65 -36.27
C GLU A 70 -21.52 -5.08 -37.03
N LYS A 71 -22.52 -5.63 -36.33
CA LYS A 71 -23.82 -5.97 -36.94
C LYS A 71 -24.55 -4.73 -37.44
N LEU A 72 -24.58 -3.66 -36.63
CA LEU A 72 -25.14 -2.37 -37.04
C LEU A 72 -24.41 -1.87 -38.29
N ASP A 73 -23.08 -1.75 -38.25
CA ASP A 73 -22.29 -1.16 -39.34
C ASP A 73 -22.40 -1.95 -40.66
N LYS A 74 -22.39 -3.29 -40.62
CA LYS A 74 -22.39 -4.14 -41.82
C LYS A 74 -23.77 -4.42 -42.41
N GLN A 75 -24.83 -4.41 -41.59
CA GLN A 75 -26.16 -4.86 -42.02
C GLN A 75 -27.17 -3.71 -42.14
N LEU A 76 -26.78 -2.46 -41.87
CA LEU A 76 -27.63 -1.26 -41.92
C LEU A 76 -28.57 -1.16 -43.13
N LEU A 77 -28.14 -1.57 -44.32
CA LEU A 77 -28.94 -1.51 -45.55
C LEU A 77 -29.90 -2.69 -45.73
N MET A 78 -29.73 -3.76 -44.96
CA MET A 78 -30.50 -5.01 -45.05
C MET A 78 -31.48 -5.19 -43.88
N LEU A 79 -31.37 -4.38 -42.83
CA LEU A 79 -32.21 -4.45 -41.64
C LEU A 79 -33.50 -3.65 -41.82
N SER A 80 -34.60 -4.14 -41.24
CA SER A 80 -35.80 -3.33 -41.05
C SER A 80 -35.58 -2.26 -39.99
N ASP A 81 -36.38 -1.18 -40.02
CA ASP A 81 -36.33 -0.12 -39.00
C ASP A 81 -36.56 -0.66 -37.58
N GLU A 82 -37.46 -1.63 -37.43
CA GLU A 82 -37.71 -2.34 -36.17
C GLU A 82 -36.42 -3.01 -35.67
N LYS A 83 -35.75 -3.78 -36.55
CA LYS A 83 -34.57 -4.54 -36.17
C LYS A 83 -33.37 -3.65 -35.87
N LYS A 84 -33.27 -2.52 -36.56
CA LYS A 84 -32.27 -1.48 -36.29
C LYS A 84 -32.46 -0.89 -34.89
N ARG A 85 -33.69 -0.50 -34.53
CA ARG A 85 -34.00 0.04 -33.21
C ARG A 85 -33.69 -0.95 -32.09
N GLU A 86 -33.99 -2.23 -32.28
CA GLU A 86 -33.64 -3.29 -31.32
C GLU A 86 -32.13 -3.36 -31.08
N LEU A 87 -31.31 -3.39 -32.15
CA LEU A 87 -29.85 -3.46 -32.04
C LEU A 87 -29.25 -2.19 -31.44
N GLU A 88 -29.78 -1.02 -31.75
CA GLU A 88 -29.37 0.26 -31.14
C GLU A 88 -29.68 0.27 -29.63
N ALA A 89 -30.85 -0.22 -29.22
CA ALA A 89 -31.20 -0.37 -27.82
C ALA A 89 -30.30 -1.39 -27.10
N GLU A 90 -29.99 -2.51 -27.74
CA GLU A 90 -29.06 -3.52 -27.21
C GLU A 90 -27.64 -2.94 -27.06
N TYR A 91 -27.15 -2.22 -28.07
CA TYR A 91 -25.86 -1.53 -28.04
C TYR A 91 -25.80 -0.55 -26.86
N ASN A 92 -26.80 0.34 -26.73
CA ASN A 92 -26.84 1.32 -25.66
C ASN A 92 -26.87 0.67 -24.27
N LYS A 93 -27.62 -0.43 -24.12
CA LYS A 93 -27.65 -1.20 -22.88
C LYS A 93 -26.26 -1.76 -22.54
N LYS A 94 -25.58 -2.37 -23.51
CA LYS A 94 -24.24 -2.96 -23.33
C LYS A 94 -23.16 -1.91 -23.09
N ASP A 95 -23.26 -0.75 -23.73
CA ASP A 95 -22.36 0.38 -23.50
C ASP A 95 -22.48 0.92 -22.06
N ILE A 96 -23.72 1.06 -21.56
CA ILE A 96 -23.97 1.43 -20.15
C ILE A 96 -23.44 0.37 -19.19
N GLU A 97 -23.66 -0.92 -19.50
CA GLU A 97 -23.17 -2.04 -18.69
C GLU A 97 -21.64 -2.01 -18.56
N LEU A 98 -20.92 -1.83 -19.69
CA LEU A 98 -19.47 -1.70 -19.70
C LEU A 98 -18.99 -0.48 -18.91
N LYS A 99 -19.59 0.70 -19.13
CA LYS A 99 -19.21 1.92 -18.40
C LYS A 99 -19.41 1.79 -16.90
N THR A 100 -20.55 1.21 -16.49
CA THR A 100 -20.87 0.94 -15.08
C THR A 100 -19.88 -0.06 -14.48
N PHE A 101 -19.53 -1.10 -15.23
CA PHE A 101 -18.51 -2.07 -14.80
C PHE A 101 -17.16 -1.40 -14.56
N ILE A 102 -16.70 -0.59 -15.52
CA ILE A 102 -15.42 0.12 -15.42
C ILE A 102 -15.40 1.08 -14.25
N ASP A 103 -16.47 1.86 -14.03
CA ASP A 103 -16.55 2.78 -12.88
C ASP A 103 -16.58 2.02 -11.54
N ARG A 104 -17.36 0.94 -11.45
CA ARG A 104 -17.42 0.09 -10.24
C ARG A 104 -16.05 -0.48 -9.88
N VAL A 105 -15.29 -0.95 -10.86
CA VAL A 105 -13.98 -1.59 -10.61
C VAL A 105 -12.87 -0.57 -10.45
N TYR A 106 -12.72 0.34 -11.41
CA TYR A 106 -11.58 1.24 -11.56
C TYR A 106 -11.86 2.69 -11.14
N GLY A 107 -13.08 3.00 -10.71
CA GLY A 107 -13.41 4.31 -10.16
C GLY A 107 -12.55 4.66 -8.93
N ARG A 108 -12.55 5.93 -8.53
CA ARG A 108 -11.68 6.46 -7.45
C ARG A 108 -11.84 5.73 -6.10
N LYS A 109 -13.01 5.14 -5.86
CA LYS A 109 -13.33 4.31 -4.69
C LYS A 109 -13.84 2.92 -5.11
N GLY A 110 -13.38 2.47 -6.28
CA GLY A 110 -13.83 1.23 -6.88
C GLY A 110 -13.32 0.00 -6.14
N GLU A 111 -13.77 -1.15 -6.63
CA GLU A 111 -13.41 -2.45 -6.06
C GLU A 111 -11.90 -2.70 -6.10
N LEU A 112 -11.18 -2.17 -7.09
CA LEU A 112 -9.73 -2.35 -7.20
C LEU A 112 -8.95 -1.71 -6.04
N VAL A 113 -9.34 -0.49 -5.63
CA VAL A 113 -8.75 0.19 -4.48
C VAL A 113 -9.07 -0.57 -3.20
N THR A 114 -10.35 -0.94 -3.03
CA THR A 114 -10.83 -1.68 -1.86
C THR A 114 -10.14 -3.04 -1.72
N GLN A 115 -9.94 -3.76 -2.83
CA GLN A 115 -9.25 -5.04 -2.83
C GLN A 115 -7.77 -4.87 -2.48
N ASN A 116 -7.10 -3.84 -3.00
CA ASN A 116 -5.72 -3.53 -2.62
C ASN A 116 -5.59 -3.27 -1.12
N GLU A 117 -6.48 -2.46 -0.54
CA GLU A 117 -6.50 -2.20 0.90
C GLU A 117 -6.77 -3.48 1.71
N LYS A 118 -7.75 -4.28 1.28
CA LYS A 118 -8.12 -5.54 1.95
C LYS A 118 -6.96 -6.52 2.05
N VAL A 119 -6.15 -6.65 0.99
CA VAL A 119 -5.02 -7.58 0.99
C VAL A 119 -3.77 -6.99 1.66
N SER A 120 -3.55 -5.67 1.56
CA SER A 120 -2.34 -5.03 2.08
C SER A 120 -2.43 -4.64 3.55
N ALA A 121 -3.61 -4.25 4.05
CA ALA A 121 -3.78 -3.77 5.42
C ALA A 121 -3.32 -4.78 6.51
N PRO A 122 -3.62 -6.09 6.42
CA PRO A 122 -3.11 -7.06 7.40
C PRO A 122 -1.59 -7.14 7.43
N ILE A 123 -0.93 -7.05 6.27
CA ILE A 123 0.53 -7.05 6.16
C ILE A 123 1.11 -5.78 6.77
N ILE A 124 0.52 -4.62 6.45
CA ILE A 124 0.96 -3.34 7.01
C ILE A 124 0.85 -3.36 8.54
N GLN A 125 -0.21 -3.96 9.09
CA GLN A 125 -0.34 -4.13 10.55
C GLN A 125 0.75 -5.03 11.14
N LEU A 126 1.10 -6.13 10.48
CA LEU A 126 2.19 -7.01 10.90
C LEU A 126 3.54 -6.28 10.87
N ILE A 127 3.81 -5.52 9.81
CA ILE A 127 5.03 -4.70 9.69
C ILE A 127 5.09 -3.68 10.83
N ARG A 128 4.01 -2.93 11.07
CA ARG A 128 3.94 -1.96 12.17
C ARG A 128 4.21 -2.59 13.53
N LYS A 129 3.65 -3.78 13.77
CA LYS A 129 3.89 -4.52 15.02
C LYS A 129 5.35 -4.93 15.16
N ALA A 130 5.97 -5.47 14.11
CA ALA A 130 7.37 -5.84 14.11
C ALA A 130 8.31 -4.63 14.34
N VAL A 131 8.03 -3.50 13.67
CA VAL A 131 8.76 -2.25 13.87
C VAL A 131 8.67 -1.80 15.33
N ASN A 132 7.48 -1.82 15.92
CA ASN A 132 7.27 -1.41 17.31
C ASN A 132 8.04 -2.32 18.29
N GLU A 133 7.93 -3.63 18.14
CA GLU A 133 8.61 -4.60 19.01
C GLU A 133 10.14 -4.41 18.95
N ILE A 134 10.72 -4.26 17.76
CA ILE A 134 12.17 -4.02 17.59
C ILE A 134 12.57 -2.65 18.16
N ALA A 135 11.78 -1.60 17.92
CA ALA A 135 12.07 -0.26 18.41
C ALA A 135 12.12 -0.22 19.93
N LEU A 136 11.15 -0.83 20.60
CA LEU A 136 11.09 -0.92 22.07
C LEU A 136 12.26 -1.75 22.63
N GLN A 137 12.59 -2.88 21.98
CA GLN A 137 13.70 -3.73 22.41
C GLN A 137 15.06 -3.01 22.32
N GLU A 138 15.23 -2.11 21.34
CA GLU A 138 16.48 -1.38 21.09
C GLU A 138 16.50 0.04 21.69
N GLY A 139 15.46 0.40 22.43
CA GLY A 139 15.33 1.68 23.12
C GLY A 139 15.28 2.87 22.17
N TYR A 140 14.59 2.75 21.03
CA TYR A 140 14.29 3.91 20.19
C TYR A 140 12.99 4.57 20.64
N ASP A 141 13.00 5.89 20.69
CA ASP A 141 11.83 6.70 21.05
C ASP A 141 10.93 6.97 19.83
N MET A 142 11.51 6.94 18.64
CA MET A 142 10.82 7.21 17.39
C MET A 142 11.40 6.39 16.24
N VAL A 143 10.51 5.90 15.37
CA VAL A 143 10.89 5.32 14.07
C VAL A 143 10.20 6.11 12.96
N VAL A 144 10.99 6.60 12.01
CA VAL A 144 10.46 7.34 10.85
C VAL A 144 10.47 6.46 9.61
N ASP A 145 9.36 6.44 8.88
CA ASP A 145 9.28 5.74 7.60
C ASP A 145 9.71 6.65 6.45
N ARG A 146 10.85 6.32 5.82
CA ARG A 146 11.40 7.10 4.71
C ARG A 146 10.65 6.89 3.40
N ALA A 147 9.87 5.81 3.28
CA ALA A 147 9.07 5.54 2.07
C ALA A 147 7.96 6.59 1.88
N THR A 148 7.63 7.35 2.92
CA THR A 148 6.67 8.47 2.86
C THR A 148 7.19 9.68 2.07
N GLY A 149 8.50 9.76 1.81
CA GLY A 149 9.13 10.92 1.17
C GLY A 149 9.32 12.14 2.10
N ALA A 150 8.89 12.05 3.36
CA ALA A 150 9.05 13.13 4.34
C ALA A 150 10.49 13.31 4.84
N VAL A 151 11.37 12.32 4.63
CA VAL A 151 12.77 12.34 5.06
C VAL A 151 13.68 12.39 3.85
N LEU A 152 14.44 13.49 3.69
CA LEU A 152 15.34 13.69 2.55
C LEU A 152 16.72 13.04 2.73
N PHE A 153 17.18 12.92 3.98
CA PHE A 153 18.48 12.35 4.31
C PHE A 153 18.39 11.60 5.63
N TRP A 154 19.06 10.46 5.69
CA TRP A 154 19.26 9.70 6.91
C TRP A 154 20.66 9.10 6.90
N LYS A 155 21.20 8.98 8.11
CA LYS A 155 22.39 8.19 8.38
C LYS A 155 22.06 6.71 8.28
N LYS A 156 22.98 5.86 7.82
CA LYS A 156 22.73 4.41 7.70
C LYS A 156 22.63 3.77 9.08
N GLU A 157 23.31 4.38 10.05
CA GLU A 157 23.18 4.10 11.46
C GLU A 157 21.71 4.25 11.87
N ASN A 158 21.16 3.26 12.57
CA ASN A 158 19.75 3.16 12.98
C ASN A 158 18.73 2.83 11.86
N ASP A 159 19.17 2.29 10.72
CA ASP A 159 18.28 1.65 9.75
C ASP A 159 17.80 0.29 10.28
N LEU A 160 16.50 0.16 10.54
CA LEU A 160 15.88 -1.07 11.03
C LEU A 160 15.28 -1.94 9.91
N THR A 161 15.34 -1.52 8.65
CA THR A 161 14.66 -2.16 7.51
C THR A 161 14.96 -3.65 7.41
N ASN A 162 16.24 -4.03 7.30
CA ASN A 162 16.64 -5.42 7.18
C ASN A 162 16.32 -6.22 8.45
N LYS A 163 16.47 -5.60 9.63
CA LYS A 163 16.19 -6.24 10.91
C LYS A 163 14.71 -6.59 11.06
N VAL A 164 13.83 -5.67 10.68
CA VAL A 164 12.38 -5.89 10.64
C VAL A 164 12.03 -6.98 9.62
N LEU A 165 12.67 -6.93 8.45
CA LEU A 165 12.44 -7.93 7.41
C LEU A 165 12.86 -9.34 7.86
N ASP A 166 14.03 -9.47 8.48
CA ASP A 166 14.54 -10.73 9.02
C ASP A 166 13.63 -11.24 10.14
N TYR A 167 13.20 -10.35 11.03
CA TYR A 167 12.25 -10.67 12.09
C TYR A 167 10.94 -11.25 11.54
N LEU A 168 10.35 -10.59 10.56
CA LEU A 168 9.11 -11.04 9.91
C LEU A 168 9.28 -12.38 9.19
N ASN A 169 10.42 -12.61 8.54
CA ASN A 169 10.70 -13.83 7.78
C ASN A 169 11.21 -15.01 8.64
N SER A 170 11.51 -14.78 9.92
CA SER A 170 11.99 -15.81 10.87
C SER A 170 10.88 -16.51 11.66
N ARG A 171 9.64 -16.01 11.54
CA ARG A 171 8.43 -16.55 12.17
C ARG A 171 7.56 -17.24 11.12
#